data_AF-D8FGJ6-F1
#
_entry.id   AF-D8FGJ6-F1
#
_cell.length_a   1.000
_cell.length_b   1.000
_cell.length_c   1.000
_cell.angle_alpha   90.00
_cell.angle_beta   90.00
_cell.angle_gamma   90.00
#
_symmetry.space_group_name_H-M   'P 1'
#
loop_
_entity.id
_entity.type
_entity.pdbx_description
1 polymer ?
#
loop_
_entity_poly.entity_id
_entity_poly.type
_entity_poly.pdbx_seq_one_letter_code
_entity_poly.pdbx_strand_id
1 'polypeptide(L)'
;MKKLLNKKKKGFTLLELVIVISIIAILITMAALSYRGTNLRAQAAAHNSNVKTIKNAAVLYLIDNPESTSITVSDLKDYLEDADKIKPAKGSGADSFSINVTEGKITVSPGLVKVENNKIVSDNNTGK
;
A
#
# COMPACT_ATOMS: atom_id res chain seq x y z
N MET A 1 19.23 1.91 -74.10
CA MET A 1 17.89 1.58 -73.54
C MET A 1 18.07 1.12 -72.10
N LYS A 2 17.55 1.86 -71.10
CA LYS A 2 17.68 1.54 -69.67
C LYS A 2 16.48 0.69 -69.25
N LYS A 3 16.72 -0.59 -68.93
CA LYS A 3 15.70 -1.53 -68.45
C LYS A 3 15.35 -1.15 -67.00
N LEU A 4 14.15 -0.63 -66.77
CA LEU A 4 13.62 -0.34 -65.44
C LEU A 4 13.23 -1.67 -64.78
N LEU A 5 14.06 -2.17 -63.87
CA LEU A 5 13.71 -3.33 -63.05
C LEU A 5 12.60 -2.93 -62.06
N ASN A 6 11.38 -3.40 -62.29
CA ASN A 6 10.29 -3.34 -61.31
C ASN A 6 10.68 -4.11 -60.04
N LYS A 7 11.16 -3.40 -59.00
CA LYS A 7 11.27 -3.97 -57.66
C LYS A 7 9.86 -4.27 -57.15
N LYS A 8 9.51 -5.55 -56.99
CA LYS A 8 8.25 -5.96 -56.35
C LYS A 8 8.21 -5.35 -54.94
N LYS A 9 7.25 -4.47 -54.68
CA LYS A 9 7.00 -3.99 -53.32
C LYS A 9 6.40 -5.15 -52.52
N LYS A 10 7.11 -5.62 -51.50
CA LYS A 10 6.55 -6.55 -50.51
C LYS A 10 5.61 -5.72 -49.63
N GLY A 11 4.31 -5.97 -49.78
CA GLY A 11 3.26 -5.37 -48.93
C GLY A 11 2.93 -6.28 -47.76
N PHE A 12 2.36 -5.69 -46.72
CA PHE A 12 1.80 -6.40 -45.57
C PHE A 12 0.52 -7.11 -45.98
N THR A 13 0.33 -8.37 -45.58
CA THR A 13 -0.91 -9.11 -45.88
C THR A 13 -1.99 -8.76 -44.86
N LEU A 14 -3.26 -8.76 -45.31
CA LEU A 14 -4.39 -8.58 -44.38
C LEU A 14 -4.43 -9.69 -43.33
N LEU A 15 -4.00 -10.90 -43.71
CA LEU A 15 -3.93 -12.04 -42.79
C LEU A 15 -2.93 -11.81 -41.66
N GLU A 16 -1.75 -11.27 -41.95
CA GLU A 16 -0.76 -10.90 -40.93
C GLU A 16 -1.33 -9.86 -39.96
N LEU A 17 -2.10 -8.88 -40.45
CA LEU A 17 -2.76 -7.90 -39.59
C LEU A 17 -3.78 -8.56 -38.66
N VAL A 18 -4.61 -9.45 -39.21
CA VAL A 18 -5.68 -10.14 -38.47
C VAL A 18 -5.10 -11.01 -37.36
N ILE A 19 -4.07 -11.80 -37.66
CA ILE A 19 -3.42 -12.67 -36.65
C ILE A 19 -2.85 -11.82 -35.50
N VAL A 20 -2.22 -10.68 -35.82
CA VAL A 20 -1.62 -9.79 -34.80
C VAL A 20 -2.68 -9.22 -33.87
N ILE A 21 -3.78 -8.66 -34.40
CA ILE A 21 -4.84 -8.09 -33.55
C ILE A 21 -5.56 -9.17 -32.73
N SER A 22 -5.70 -10.39 -33.27
CA SER A 22 -6.28 -11.52 -32.54
C SER A 22 -5.43 -11.90 -31.33
N ILE A 23 -4.10 -11.97 -31.48
CA ILE A 23 -3.20 -12.28 -30.35
C ILE A 23 -3.22 -11.14 -29.32
N ILE A 24 -3.20 -9.87 -29.76
CA ILE A 24 -3.28 -8.71 -28.85
C ILE A 24 -4.58 -8.74 -28.02
N ALA A 25 -5.72 -9.08 -28.63
CA ALA A 25 -7.00 -9.18 -27.91
C ALA A 25 -6.97 -10.23 -26.79
N ILE A 26 -6.36 -11.40 -27.04
CA ILE A 26 -6.19 -12.45 -26.04
C ILE A 26 -5.27 -11.97 -24.90
N LEU A 27 -4.14 -11.35 -25.24
CA LEU A 27 -3.17 -10.86 -24.25
C LEU A 27 -3.76 -9.77 -23.34
N ILE A 28 -4.53 -8.83 -23.89
CA ILE A 28 -5.21 -7.79 -23.09
C ILE A 28 -6.19 -8.43 -22.10
N THR A 29 -6.91 -9.46 -22.53
CA THR A 29 -7.88 -10.18 -21.68
C THR A 29 -7.21 -10.83 -20.48
N MET A 30 -6.04 -11.46 -20.68
CA MET A 30 -5.27 -12.08 -19.59
C MET A 30 -4.57 -11.03 -18.70
N ALA A 31 -4.06 -9.95 -19.28
CA ALA A 31 -3.33 -8.91 -18.56
C ALA A 31 -4.17 -8.17 -17.52
N ALA A 32 -5.50 -8.16 -17.66
CA ALA A 32 -6.41 -7.50 -16.73
C ALA A 32 -6.41 -8.12 -15.31
N LEU A 33 -6.02 -9.39 -15.16
CA LEU A 33 -6.00 -10.09 -13.87
C LEU A 33 -4.75 -9.70 -13.06
N SER A 34 -4.77 -8.49 -12.50
CA SER A 34 -3.69 -7.93 -11.67
C SER A 34 -3.75 -8.41 -10.21
N TYR A 35 -2.60 -8.66 -9.58
CA TYR A 35 -2.38 -9.06 -8.17
C TYR A 35 -2.71 -7.97 -7.13
N ARG A 36 -3.91 -7.38 -7.18
CA ARG A 36 -4.29 -6.30 -6.26
C ARG A 36 -4.42 -6.76 -4.81
N GLY A 37 -4.88 -7.98 -4.57
CA GLY A 37 -5.16 -8.49 -3.22
C GLY A 37 -3.91 -8.74 -2.37
N THR A 38 -2.81 -9.23 -2.95
CA THR A 38 -1.57 -9.51 -2.21
C THR A 38 -0.89 -8.21 -1.74
N ASN A 39 -0.84 -7.21 -2.60
CA ASN A 39 -0.29 -5.89 -2.26
C ASN A 39 -1.09 -5.20 -1.14
N LEU A 40 -2.41 -5.32 -1.15
CA LEU A 40 -3.26 -4.77 -0.09
C LEU A 40 -3.03 -5.48 1.24
N ARG A 41 -2.88 -6.81 1.23
CA ARG A 41 -2.57 -7.59 2.44
C ARG A 41 -1.20 -7.23 3.01
N ALA A 42 -0.20 -7.05 2.16
CA ALA A 42 1.13 -6.59 2.60
C ALA A 42 1.08 -5.19 3.22
N GLN A 43 0.32 -4.26 2.62
CA GLN A 43 0.12 -2.92 3.18
C GLN A 43 -0.59 -2.95 4.54
N ALA A 44 -1.65 -3.75 4.67
CA ALA A 44 -2.37 -3.92 5.93
C ALA A 44 -1.48 -4.56 7.02
N ALA A 45 -0.69 -5.57 6.67
CA ALA A 45 0.25 -6.21 7.59
C ALA A 45 1.34 -5.25 8.07
N ALA A 46 1.95 -4.48 7.15
CA ALA A 46 2.93 -3.45 7.49
C ALA A 46 2.33 -2.38 8.40
N HIS A 47 1.12 -1.92 8.10
CA HIS A 47 0.40 -0.96 8.94
C HIS A 47 0.16 -1.49 10.36
N ASN A 48 -0.35 -2.70 10.48
CA ASN A 48 -0.62 -3.32 11.77
C ASN A 48 0.67 -3.56 12.57
N SER A 49 1.78 -3.87 11.90
CA SER A 49 3.11 -3.94 12.52
C SER A 49 3.52 -2.57 13.06
N ASN A 50 3.39 -1.52 12.25
CA ASN A 50 3.72 -0.15 12.65
C ASN A 50 2.91 0.32 13.86
N VAL A 51 1.59 0.05 13.89
CA VAL A 51 0.72 0.37 15.03
C VAL A 51 1.25 -0.27 16.33
N LYS A 52 1.67 -1.54 16.28
CA LYS A 52 2.24 -2.24 17.43
C LYS A 52 3.58 -1.67 17.86
N THR A 53 4.47 -1.40 16.90
CA THR A 53 5.78 -0.80 17.18
C THR A 53 5.64 0.59 17.80
N ILE A 54 4.76 1.44 17.27
CA ILE A 54 4.46 2.76 17.82
C ILE A 54 3.87 2.64 19.23
N LYS A 55 2.95 1.70 19.45
CA LYS A 55 2.39 1.47 20.79
C LYS A 55 3.48 1.10 21.80
N ASN A 56 4.41 0.23 21.42
CA ASN A 56 5.53 -0.15 22.29
C ASN A 56 6.44 1.04 22.58
N ALA A 57 6.81 1.82 21.55
CA ALA A 57 7.61 3.03 21.73
C ALA A 57 6.93 4.05 22.63
N ALA A 58 5.60 4.22 22.51
CA ALA A 58 4.83 5.08 23.38
C ALA A 58 4.77 4.59 24.84
N VAL A 59 4.76 3.28 25.08
CA VAL A 59 4.91 2.73 26.45
C VAL A 59 6.25 3.16 27.04
N LEU A 60 7.34 2.99 26.29
CA LEU A 60 8.67 3.39 26.75
C LEU A 60 8.74 4.89 27.04
N TYR A 61 8.23 5.72 26.12
CA TYR A 61 8.18 7.16 26.30
C TYR A 61 7.42 7.59 27.58
N LEU A 62 6.31 6.92 27.90
CA LEU A 62 5.51 7.21 29.10
C LEU A 62 6.16 6.78 30.41
N ILE A 63 7.13 5.86 30.38
CA ILE A 63 7.93 5.53 31.56
C ILE A 63 8.78 6.74 31.95
N ASP A 64 9.36 7.42 30.96
CA ASP A 64 10.19 8.60 31.19
C ASP A 64 9.37 9.90 31.32
N ASN A 65 8.16 9.93 30.74
CA ASN A 65 7.26 11.10 30.69
C ASN A 65 5.84 10.75 31.17
N PRO A 66 5.63 10.49 32.47
CA PRO A 66 4.37 9.93 32.99
C PRO A 66 3.15 10.86 32.85
N GLU A 67 3.35 12.17 32.76
CA GLU A 67 2.28 13.17 32.67
C GLU A 67 1.77 13.42 31.24
N SER A 68 2.38 12.78 30.22
CA SER A 68 2.03 13.03 28.83
C SER A 68 0.70 12.37 28.44
N THR A 69 -0.28 13.18 28.02
CA THR A 69 -1.63 12.71 27.65
C THR A 69 -1.83 12.55 26.14
N SER A 70 -0.99 13.19 25.34
CA SER A 70 -0.95 13.09 23.88
C SER A 70 0.50 12.99 23.43
N ILE A 71 0.80 12.04 22.54
CA ILE A 71 2.15 11.79 22.05
C ILE A 71 2.07 11.81 20.52
N THR A 72 3.01 12.53 19.90
CA THR A 72 3.16 12.57 18.45
C THR A 72 4.32 11.67 18.02
N VAL A 73 4.35 11.31 16.73
CA VAL A 73 5.43 10.47 16.18
C VAL A 73 6.81 11.12 16.33
N SER A 74 6.87 12.46 16.38
CA SER A 74 8.13 13.18 16.63
C SER A 74 8.67 13.01 18.04
N ASP A 75 7.81 12.77 19.03
CA ASP A 75 8.23 12.58 20.43
C ASP A 75 8.83 11.18 20.64
N LEU A 76 8.58 10.27 19.69
CA LEU A 76 9.08 8.90 19.71
C LEU A 76 10.44 8.73 19.05
N LYS A 77 11.09 9.79 18.54
CA LYS A 77 12.35 9.66 17.78
C LYS A 77 13.47 8.97 18.56
N ASP A 78 13.50 9.15 19.87
CA ASP A 78 14.51 8.53 20.74
C ASP A 78 14.20 7.05 21.05
N TYR A 79 12.96 6.61 20.80
CA TYR A 79 12.46 5.26 21.13
C TYR A 79 12.07 4.45 19.88
N LEU A 80 12.09 5.08 18.71
CA LEU A 80 11.66 4.52 17.43
C LEU A 80 12.51 5.08 16.29
N GLU A 81 13.38 4.24 15.75
CA GLU A 81 14.14 4.58 14.56
C GLU A 81 13.23 4.86 13.37
N ASP A 82 13.59 5.84 12.55
CA ASP A 82 12.86 6.22 11.34
C ASP A 82 11.37 6.55 11.59
N ALA A 83 11.02 7.03 12.80
CA ALA A 83 9.66 7.40 13.16
C ALA A 83 8.99 8.32 12.11
N ASP A 84 9.72 9.29 11.57
CA ASP A 84 9.24 10.23 10.55
C ASP A 84 8.90 9.57 9.19
N LYS A 85 9.43 8.38 8.91
CA LYS A 85 9.21 7.63 7.66
C LYS A 85 8.01 6.68 7.76
N ILE A 86 7.52 6.40 8.96
CA ILE A 86 6.42 5.48 9.20
C ILE A 86 5.10 6.17 8.84
N LYS A 87 4.41 5.64 7.83
CA LYS A 87 3.12 6.19 7.35
C LYS A 87 1.98 5.18 7.49
N PRO A 88 0.76 5.67 7.76
CA PRO A 88 -0.43 4.83 7.71
C PRO A 88 -0.67 4.25 6.31
N ALA A 89 -1.40 3.13 6.24
CA ALA A 89 -1.76 2.52 4.96
C ALA A 89 -2.73 3.43 4.20
N LYS A 90 -2.61 3.55 2.88
CA LYS A 90 -3.60 4.29 2.08
C LYS A 90 -4.97 3.64 2.24
N GLY A 91 -5.92 4.36 2.84
CA GLY A 91 -7.25 3.86 3.20
C GLY A 91 -7.49 3.64 4.70
N SER A 92 -6.50 3.87 5.56
CA SER A 92 -6.68 3.86 7.02
C SER A 92 -7.37 5.12 7.58
N GLY A 93 -7.66 6.11 6.72
CA GLY A 93 -8.42 7.31 7.10
C GLY A 93 -7.61 8.46 7.72
N ALA A 94 -6.27 8.38 7.74
CA ALA A 94 -5.41 9.46 8.23
C ALA A 94 -4.05 9.47 7.52
N ASP A 95 -3.41 10.64 7.49
CA ASP A 95 -2.08 10.86 6.87
C ASP A 95 -0.91 10.67 7.84
N SER A 96 -1.18 10.62 9.15
CA SER A 96 -0.19 10.41 10.22
C SER A 96 -0.77 9.57 11.36
N PHE A 97 0.12 9.02 12.19
CA PHE A 97 -0.27 8.36 13.43
C PHE A 97 -0.37 9.36 14.58
N SER A 98 -1.40 9.26 15.39
CA SER A 98 -1.60 9.99 16.64
C SER A 98 -1.74 8.99 17.79
N ILE A 99 -1.03 9.23 18.88
CA ILE A 99 -1.09 8.41 20.08
C ILE A 99 -1.82 9.19 21.17
N ASN A 100 -2.91 8.63 21.68
CA ASN A 100 -3.66 9.20 22.80
C ASN A 100 -3.54 8.28 24.01
N VAL A 101 -3.31 8.90 25.17
CA VAL A 101 -3.17 8.22 26.45
C VAL A 101 -4.34 8.64 27.32
N THR A 102 -5.25 7.70 27.61
CA THR A 102 -6.41 7.95 28.46
C THR A 102 -6.42 6.89 29.56
N GLU A 103 -6.30 7.31 30.82
CA GLU A 103 -6.35 6.42 31.99
C GLU A 103 -5.35 5.25 31.91
N GLY A 104 -4.12 5.51 31.47
CA GLY A 104 -3.07 4.49 31.31
C GLY A 104 -3.25 3.56 30.10
N LYS A 105 -4.30 3.77 29.28
CA LYS A 105 -4.51 3.05 28.03
C LYS A 105 -3.95 3.84 26.86
N ILE A 106 -2.95 3.26 26.20
CA ILE A 106 -2.36 3.81 24.98
C ILE A 106 -3.18 3.36 23.77
N THR A 107 -3.69 4.33 23.02
CA THR A 107 -4.42 4.13 21.77
C THR A 107 -3.67 4.79 20.63
N VAL A 108 -3.46 4.05 19.55
CA VAL A 108 -2.82 4.56 18.32
C VAL A 108 -3.91 4.69 17.26
N SER A 109 -4.06 5.88 16.70
CA SER A 109 -4.97 6.20 15.62
C SER A 109 -4.17 6.59 14.38
N PRO A 110 -4.50 6.10 13.17
CA PRO A 110 -5.50 5.09 12.89
C PRO A 110 -5.08 3.72 13.46
N GLY A 111 -6.07 2.98 13.94
CA GLY A 111 -5.87 1.67 14.58
C GLY A 111 -5.63 0.55 13.56
N LEU A 112 -5.69 -0.71 14.02
CA LEU A 112 -5.48 -1.86 13.14
C LEU A 112 -6.46 -1.88 11.96
N VAL A 113 -5.99 -2.39 10.83
CA VAL A 113 -6.76 -2.50 9.59
C VAL A 113 -6.77 -3.94 9.07
N LYS A 114 -7.82 -4.28 8.32
CA LYS A 114 -7.97 -5.56 7.63
C LYS A 114 -8.29 -5.33 6.15
N VAL A 115 -8.07 -6.36 5.34
CA VAL A 115 -8.41 -6.31 3.91
C VAL A 115 -9.75 -7.01 3.70
N GLU A 116 -10.75 -6.25 3.28
CA GLU A 116 -12.07 -6.76 2.89
C GLU A 116 -12.43 -6.27 1.50
N ASN A 117 -13.01 -7.15 0.67
CA ASN A 117 -13.46 -6.81 -0.70
C ASN A 117 -12.41 -6.03 -1.52
N ASN A 118 -11.15 -6.44 -1.40
CA ASN A 118 -10.02 -5.83 -2.11
C ASN A 118 -9.83 -4.32 -1.77
N LYS A 119 -10.15 -3.94 -0.53
CA LYS A 119 -9.89 -2.62 0.07
C LYS A 119 -9.39 -2.77 1.51
N ILE A 120 -8.67 -1.77 1.99
CA ILE A 120 -8.27 -1.67 3.40
C ILE A 120 -9.40 -1.01 4.18
N VAL A 121 -9.82 -1.63 5.28
CA VAL A 121 -10.88 -1.14 6.18
C VAL A 121 -10.41 -1.23 7.63
N SER A 122 -10.89 -0.36 8.50
CA SER A 122 -10.56 -0.41 9.93
C SER A 122 -11.04 -1.71 10.59
N ASP A 123 -10.19 -2.32 11.40
CA ASP A 123 -10.51 -3.53 12.15
C ASP A 123 -11.12 -3.19 13.51
N ASN A 124 -12.44 -2.98 13.49
CA ASN A 124 -13.23 -2.64 14.68
C ASN A 124 -13.38 -3.81 15.67
N ASN A 125 -12.86 -5.01 15.37
CA ASN A 125 -12.96 -6.19 16.24
C ASN A 125 -11.80 -6.33 17.24
N THR A 126 -10.87 -5.36 17.31
CA THR A 126 -9.74 -5.39 18.26
C THR A 126 -10.11 -4.93 19.68
N GLY A 127 -11.37 -5.14 20.07
CA GLY A 127 -11.92 -4.86 21.39
C GLY A 127 -12.20 -6.14 22.17
N LYS A 128 -11.14 -6.90 22.50
CA LYS A 128 -11.09 -7.80 23.65
C LYS A 128 -9.68 -7.76 24.23
#